data_AF-A0A4R1CK74-F1
#
_entry.id   AF-A0A4R1CK74-F1
#
_cell.length_a   1.000
_cell.length_b   1.000
_cell.length_c   1.000
_cell.angle_alpha   90.00
_cell.angle_beta   90.00
_cell.angle_gamma   90.00
#
_symmetry.space_group_name_H-M   'P 1'
#
loop_
_entity.id
_entity.type
_entity.pdbx_description
1 polymer ?
#
loop_
_entity_poly.entity_id
_entity_poly.type
_entity_poly.pdbx_seq_one_letter_code
_entity_poly.pdbx_strand_id
1 'polypeptide(L)'
;MHVTDRVTLRADELRRDTVLQAFELLRRRVAVERTGAPGASAGFPSLRFHAIPQEAGTLVVRATLVDAGSRWQRVEYDATFRAATSTGTPETQLVARAVGQTCALPVAPAAVVPAPRVEAPDGALTR
;
A
#
# COMPACT_ATOMS: atom_id res chain seq x y z
N MET A 1 -14.20 8.44 0.56
CA MET A 1 -13.03 8.49 1.46
C MET A 1 -11.80 8.80 0.63
N HIS A 2 -10.93 9.70 1.07
CA HIS A 2 -9.66 9.99 0.38
C HIS A 2 -8.51 10.01 1.39
N VAL A 3 -7.38 9.42 1.02
CA VAL A 3 -6.16 9.39 1.81
C VAL A 3 -5.06 10.00 0.96
N THR A 4 -4.28 10.92 1.53
CA THR A 4 -3.19 11.61 0.81
C THR A 4 -1.88 11.39 1.53
N ASP A 5 -0.80 11.23 0.78
CA ASP A 5 0.56 11.17 1.28
C ASP A 5 1.46 12.14 0.51
N ARG A 6 2.54 12.58 1.14
CA ARG A 6 3.49 13.53 0.54
C ARG A 6 4.92 13.05 0.75
N VAL A 7 5.71 13.09 -0.31
CA VAL A 7 7.13 12.72 -0.30
C VAL A 7 7.92 13.86 -0.91
N THR A 8 8.81 14.48 -0.15
CA THR A 8 9.79 15.44 -0.67
C THR A 8 10.91 14.66 -1.36
N LEU A 9 11.26 15.07 -2.58
CA LEU A 9 12.19 14.39 -3.45
C LEU A 9 13.28 15.33 -3.95
N ARG A 10 14.50 14.82 -4.07
CA ARG A 10 15.60 15.42 -4.82
C ARG A 10 15.39 15.22 -6.32
N ALA A 11 16.18 15.94 -7.12
CA ALA A 11 16.03 15.99 -8.58
C ALA A 11 16.13 14.64 -9.30
N ASP A 12 16.80 13.67 -8.70
CA ASP A 12 17.06 12.34 -9.23
C ASP A 12 16.26 11.22 -8.54
N GLU A 13 15.43 11.57 -7.56
CA GLU A 13 14.67 10.63 -6.73
C GLU A 13 13.26 10.35 -7.29
N LEU A 14 12.73 11.23 -8.16
CA LEU A 14 11.45 10.99 -8.80
C LEU A 14 11.61 9.94 -9.93
N ARG A 15 11.29 8.70 -9.59
CA ARG A 15 11.35 7.54 -10.49
C ARG A 15 10.03 6.78 -10.46
N ARG A 16 9.83 5.91 -11.45
CA ARG A 16 8.64 5.02 -11.51
C ARG A 16 8.48 4.20 -10.23
N ASP A 17 9.59 3.69 -9.69
CA ASP A 17 9.58 2.88 -8.47
C ASP A 17 9.15 3.69 -7.23
N THR A 18 9.59 4.94 -7.13
CA THR A 18 9.17 5.86 -6.05
C THR A 18 7.65 6.06 -6.05
N VAL A 19 7.07 6.25 -7.23
CA VAL A 19 5.61 6.38 -7.38
C VAL A 19 4.89 5.08 -7.02
N LEU A 20 5.39 3.94 -7.49
CA LEU A 20 4.82 2.62 -7.17
C LEU A 20 4.85 2.31 -5.68
N GLN A 21 5.96 2.63 -5.01
CA GLN A 21 6.11 2.46 -3.56
C GLN A 21 5.12 3.35 -2.80
N ALA A 22 4.96 4.61 -3.22
CA ALA A 22 3.98 5.52 -2.63
C ALA A 22 2.53 5.03 -2.84
N PHE A 23 2.20 4.51 -4.02
CA PHE A 23 0.90 3.91 -4.31
C PHE A 23 0.64 2.69 -3.42
N GLU A 24 1.61 1.79 -3.29
CA GLU A 24 1.50 0.58 -2.47
C GLU A 24 1.36 0.91 -0.97
N LEU A 25 2.07 1.93 -0.48
CA LEU A 25 1.96 2.39 0.89
C LEU A 25 0.56 2.95 1.19
N LEU A 26 0.01 3.78 0.29
CA LEU A 26 -1.35 4.28 0.40
C LEU A 26 -2.39 3.16 0.30
N ARG A 27 -2.18 2.19 -0.61
CA ARG A 27 -3.03 1.00 -0.73
C ARG A 27 -3.13 0.23 0.58
N ARG A 28 -1.99 -0.03 1.25
CA ARG A 28 -1.96 -0.70 2.55
C ARG A 28 -2.73 0.08 3.62
N ARG A 29 -2.52 1.39 3.70
CA ARG A 29 -3.22 2.26 4.66
C ARG A 29 -4.74 2.21 4.46
N VAL A 30 -5.19 2.41 3.22
CA VAL A 30 -6.62 2.36 2.86
C VAL A 30 -7.22 0.99 3.19
N ALA A 31 -6.49 -0.10 2.93
CA ALA A 31 -6.95 -1.46 3.23
C ALA A 31 -7.13 -1.71 4.74
N VAL A 32 -6.15 -1.32 5.55
CA VAL A 32 -6.21 -1.45 7.01
C VAL A 32 -7.36 -0.62 7.57
N GLU A 33 -7.53 0.63 7.10
CA GLU A 33 -8.61 1.51 7.55
C GLU A 33 -10.01 0.94 7.23
N ARG A 34 -10.16 0.29 6.07
CA ARG A 34 -11.46 -0.23 5.61
C ARG A 34 -11.80 -1.63 6.12
N THR A 35 -10.80 -2.49 6.23
CA THR A 35 -11.00 -3.93 6.45
C THR A 35 -10.29 -4.46 7.70
N GLY A 36 -9.51 -3.64 8.39
CA GLY A 36 -8.69 -4.05 9.52
C GLY A 36 -7.44 -4.85 9.14
N ALA A 37 -7.20 -5.10 7.85
CA ALA A 37 -6.08 -5.90 7.35
C ALA A 37 -5.42 -5.27 6.11
N PRO A 38 -4.12 -5.50 5.87
CA PRO A 38 -3.43 -4.94 4.70
C PRO A 38 -3.92 -5.51 3.37
N GLY A 39 -4.49 -6.72 3.38
CA GLY A 39 -5.02 -7.41 2.20
C GLY A 39 -3.97 -7.76 1.14
N ALA A 40 -4.37 -8.62 0.20
CA ALA A 40 -3.62 -8.92 -1.02
C ALA A 40 -3.94 -7.88 -2.09
N SER A 41 -2.90 -7.44 -2.80
CA SER A 41 -3.00 -6.50 -3.92
C SER A 41 -3.03 -7.26 -5.23
N ALA A 42 -3.90 -6.83 -6.16
CA ALA A 42 -3.82 -7.25 -7.56
C ALA A 42 -2.83 -6.40 -8.39
N GLY A 43 -2.09 -5.50 -7.73
CA GLY A 43 -1.23 -4.51 -8.38
C GLY A 43 -2.03 -3.33 -8.96
N PHE A 44 -1.43 -2.66 -9.94
CA PHE A 44 -1.96 -1.45 -10.58
C PHE A 44 -2.12 -1.68 -12.09
N PRO A 45 -3.08 -2.51 -12.53
CA PRO A 45 -3.18 -2.95 -13.93
C PRO A 45 -3.44 -1.79 -14.92
N SER A 46 -4.01 -0.67 -14.46
CA SER A 46 -4.26 0.51 -15.29
C SER A 46 -3.27 1.65 -15.06
N LEU A 47 -2.06 1.34 -14.57
CA LEU A 47 -1.04 2.33 -14.29
C LEU A 47 -0.59 3.03 -15.57
N ARG A 48 -0.75 4.35 -15.60
CA ARG A 48 -0.26 5.24 -16.65
C ARG A 48 0.72 6.22 -16.05
N PHE A 49 1.93 6.26 -16.61
CA PHE A 49 2.91 7.30 -16.30
C PHE A 49 2.84 8.39 -17.35
N HIS A 50 2.94 9.63 -16.88
CA HIS A 50 3.21 10.78 -17.72
C HIS A 50 4.72 11.07 -17.70
N ALA A 51 5.14 12.15 -18.38
CA ALA A 51 6.51 12.63 -18.27
C ALA A 51 6.86 12.86 -16.79
N ILE A 52 8.00 12.31 -16.37
CA ILE A 52 8.49 12.44 -15.00
C ILE A 52 9.50 13.58 -14.98
N PRO A 53 9.23 14.69 -14.25
CA PRO A 53 10.16 15.80 -14.13
C PRO A 53 11.50 15.37 -13.51
N GLN A 54 12.60 15.97 -13.98
CA GLN A 54 13.96 15.73 -13.45
C GLN A 54 14.40 16.88 -12.55
N GLU A 55 13.50 17.31 -11.66
CA GLU A 55 13.69 18.46 -10.78
C GLU A 55 13.41 18.08 -9.34
N ALA A 56 13.99 18.81 -8.39
CA ALA A 56 13.67 18.62 -6.98
C ALA A 56 12.28 19.18 -6.69
N GLY A 57 11.53 18.52 -5.80
CA GLY A 57 10.17 18.95 -5.52
C GLY A 57 9.46 18.03 -4.54
N THR A 58 8.13 18.03 -4.60
CA THR A 58 7.28 17.21 -3.73
C THR A 58 6.33 16.38 -4.57
N LEU A 59 6.41 15.06 -4.41
CA LEU A 59 5.41 14.14 -4.90
C LEU A 59 4.24 14.09 -3.91
N VAL A 60 3.05 14.41 -4.38
CA VAL A 60 1.80 14.28 -3.64
C VAL A 60 1.04 13.13 -4.25
N VAL A 61 0.72 12.13 -3.44
CA VAL A 61 -0.06 10.98 -3.89
C VAL A 61 -1.40 10.98 -3.18
N ARG A 62 -2.48 10.81 -3.94
CA ARG A 62 -3.84 10.71 -3.42
C ARG A 62 -4.43 9.37 -3.79
N ALA A 63 -5.03 8.70 -2.82
CA ALA A 63 -5.85 7.51 -2.99
C ALA A 63 -7.32 7.87 -2.74
N THR A 64 -8.18 7.57 -3.70
CA THR A 64 -9.62 7.83 -3.67
C THR A 64 -10.37 6.50 -3.77
N LEU A 65 -11.15 6.16 -2.74
CA LEU A 65 -11.97 4.96 -2.79
C LEU A 65 -13.08 5.14 -3.82
N VAL A 66 -13.11 4.26 -4.83
CA VAL A 66 -14.10 4.29 -5.93
C VAL A 66 -15.26 3.34 -5.62
N ASP A 67 -14.94 2.15 -5.13
CA ASP A 67 -15.93 1.11 -4.81
C ASP A 67 -15.39 0.20 -3.71
N ALA A 68 -16.27 -0.43 -2.93
CA ALA A 68 -15.88 -1.35 -1.88
C ALA A 68 -16.98 -2.35 -1.53
N GLY A 69 -16.56 -3.58 -1.26
CA GLY A 69 -17.35 -4.57 -0.53
C GLY A 69 -16.85 -4.74 0.91
N SER A 70 -17.41 -5.72 1.62
CA SER A 70 -17.01 -6.05 3.00
C SER A 70 -15.58 -6.55 3.12
N ARG A 71 -15.01 -7.10 2.03
CA ARG A 71 -13.67 -7.72 2.01
C ARG A 71 -12.81 -7.29 0.83
N TRP A 72 -13.24 -6.31 0.05
CA TRP A 72 -12.49 -5.83 -1.09
C TRP A 72 -12.72 -4.33 -1.30
N GLN A 73 -11.77 -3.69 -1.97
CA GLN A 73 -11.86 -2.28 -2.33
C GLN A 73 -11.20 -2.01 -3.67
N ARG A 74 -11.78 -1.08 -4.42
CA ARG A 74 -11.23 -0.51 -5.64
C ARG A 74 -10.89 0.95 -5.39
N VAL A 75 -9.64 1.32 -5.63
CA VAL A 75 -9.09 2.61 -5.25
C VAL A 75 -8.40 3.21 -6.47
N GLU A 76 -8.69 4.48 -6.75
CA GLU A 76 -7.97 5.28 -7.72
C GLU A 76 -6.80 5.99 -7.05
N TYR A 77 -5.66 6.03 -7.71
CA TYR A 77 -4.43 6.64 -7.24
C TYR A 77 -3.96 7.69 -8.24
N ASP A 78 -3.76 8.91 -7.77
CA ASP A 78 -3.16 9.99 -8.53
C ASP A 78 -1.84 10.40 -7.88
N ALA A 79 -0.78 10.50 -8.67
CA ALA A 79 0.49 11.11 -8.28
C ALA A 79 0.66 12.44 -8.99
N THR A 80 0.79 13.50 -8.22
CA THR A 80 1.03 14.86 -8.70
C THR A 80 2.38 15.34 -8.16
N PHE A 81 3.26 15.79 -9.04
CA PHE A 81 4.52 16.41 -8.66
C PHE A 81 4.37 17.92 -8.58
N ARG A 82 5.00 18.53 -7.57
CA ARG A 82 5.03 19.96 -7.34
C ARG A 82 6.48 20.43 -7.26
N ALA A 83 6.90 21.27 -8.19
CA ALA A 83 8.22 21.91 -8.19
C ALA A 83 8.09 23.42 -8.05
N ALA A 84 9.05 24.05 -7.36
CA ALA A 84 9.18 25.50 -7.39
C ALA A 84 9.89 25.88 -8.69
N THR A 85 9.21 26.64 -9.55
CA THR A 85 9.86 27.16 -10.76
C THR A 85 10.84 28.27 -10.40
N SER A 86 11.74 28.62 -11.32
CA SER A 86 12.65 29.76 -11.19
C SER A 86 11.94 31.11 -10.97
N THR A 87 10.64 31.17 -11.25
CA THR A 87 9.78 32.35 -11.01
C THR A 87 9.13 32.35 -9.62
N GLY A 88 9.36 31.33 -8.81
CA GLY A 88 8.78 31.17 -7.47
C GLY A 88 7.35 30.61 -7.45
N THR A 89 6.73 30.42 -8.62
CA THR A 89 5.38 29.85 -8.72
C THR A 89 5.48 28.32 -8.71
N PRO A 90 4.75 27.60 -7.84
CA PRO A 90 4.78 26.15 -7.83
C PRO A 90 4.04 25.61 -9.06
N GLU A 91 4.76 24.92 -9.94
CA GLU A 91 4.15 24.16 -11.03
C GLU A 91 3.65 22.82 -10.51
N THR A 92 2.47 22.41 -10.96
CA THR A 92 1.82 21.18 -10.52
C THR A 92 1.54 20.31 -11.74
N GLN A 93 2.14 19.13 -11.78
CA GLN A 93 2.04 18.20 -12.91
C GLN A 93 1.54 16.82 -12.47
N LEU A 94 0.58 16.25 -13.18
CA LEU A 94 0.22 14.83 -13.00
C LEU A 94 1.33 13.94 -13.57
N VAL A 95 1.90 13.08 -12.74
CA VAL A 95 3.01 12.19 -13.13
C VAL A 95 2.59 10.73 -13.27
N ALA A 96 1.56 10.30 -12.54
CA ALA A 96 0.99 8.97 -12.74
C ALA A 96 -0.46 8.90 -12.27
N ARG A 97 -1.20 7.97 -12.87
CA ARG A 97 -2.53 7.56 -12.41
C ARG A 97 -2.68 6.05 -12.49
N ALA A 98 -3.35 5.47 -11.50
CA ALA A 98 -3.68 4.04 -11.52
C ALA A 98 -5.03 3.77 -10.86
N VAL A 99 -5.57 2.60 -11.12
CA VAL A 99 -6.64 2.00 -10.34
C VAL A 99 -6.12 0.67 -9.82
N GLY A 100 -6.17 0.51 -8.51
CA GLY A 100 -5.78 -0.71 -7.82
C GLY A 100 -6.99 -1.39 -7.18
N GLN A 101 -6.86 -2.70 -6.97
CA GLN A 101 -7.82 -3.48 -6.20
C GLN A 101 -7.08 -4.21 -5.06
N THR A 102 -7.66 -4.18 -3.87
CA THR A 102 -7.18 -4.92 -2.71
C THR A 102 -8.28 -5.81 -2.15
N CYS A 103 -7.93 -7.04 -1.79
CA CYS A 103 -8.84 -7.99 -1.14
C CYS A 103 -8.27 -8.39 0.22
N ALA A 104 -9.08 -8.32 1.29
CA ALA A 104 -8.70 -8.78 2.61
C ALA A 104 -8.61 -10.33 2.64
N LEU A 105 -7.43 -10.85 2.95
CA LEU A 105 -7.23 -12.29 3.10
C LEU A 105 -7.96 -12.81 4.34
N PRO A 106 -8.49 -14.05 4.32
CA PRO A 106 -9.05 -14.66 5.53
C PRO A 106 -7.98 -14.70 6.61
N VAL A 107 -8.33 -14.34 7.84
CA VAL A 107 -7.48 -14.62 8.99
C VAL A 107 -7.42 -16.14 9.09
N ALA A 108 -6.26 -16.74 8.82
CA ALA A 108 -6.08 -18.16 9.10
C ALA A 108 -6.32 -18.36 10.61
N PRO A 109 -7.13 -19.34 11.02
CA PRO A 109 -7.28 -19.63 12.44
C PRO A 109 -5.89 -19.88 13.03
N ALA A 110 -5.63 -19.35 14.22
CA ALA A 110 -4.37 -19.59 14.91
C ALA A 110 -4.10 -21.10 14.92
N ALA A 111 -2.90 -21.50 14.50
CA ALA A 111 -2.51 -22.90 14.54
C ALA A 111 -2.67 -23.38 15.98
N VAL A 112 -3.66 -24.25 16.22
CA VAL A 112 -3.83 -24.91 17.51
C VAL A 112 -2.63 -25.84 17.64
N VAL A 113 -1.58 -25.39 18.30
CA VAL A 113 -0.47 -26.26 18.68
C VAL A 113 -1.05 -27.25 19.69
N PRO A 114 -1.12 -28.56 19.39
CA PRO A 114 -1.55 -29.52 20.39
C PRO A 114 -0.61 -29.43 21.59
N ALA A 115 -1.18 -29.36 22.79
CA ALA A 115 -0.40 -29.33 24.02
C ALA A 115 0.58 -30.51 24.04
N PRO A 116 1.84 -30.31 24.48
CA PRO A 116 2.81 -31.39 24.56
C PRO A 116 2.24 -32.52 25.41
N ARG A 117 2.18 -33.73 24.83
CA ARG A 117 1.80 -34.93 25.57
C ARG A 117 2.90 -35.22 26.58
N VAL A 118 2.58 -35.11 27.87
CA VAL A 118 3.43 -35.67 28.92
C VAL A 118 3.28 -37.18 28.84
N GLU A 119 4.28 -37.88 28.30
CA GLU A 119 4.39 -39.33 28.47
C GLU A 119 4.59 -39.59 29.97
N ALA A 120 3.59 -40.20 30.60
CA ALA A 120 3.77 -40.75 31.93
C ALA A 120 4.76 -41.92 31.81
N PRO A 121 5.80 -42.01 32.67
CA PRO A 121 6.70 -43.14 32.65
C PRO A 121 5.91 -44.42 32.97
N ASP A 122 5.89 -45.32 32.00
CA ASP A 122 5.36 -46.68 32.14
C ASP A 122 6.03 -47.38 33.33
N GLY A 123 5.22 -48.12 34.07
CA GLY A 123 5.56 -48.66 35.38
C GLY A 123 6.85 -49.48 35.44
N ALA A 124 7.66 -49.21 36.46
CA ALA A 124 8.63 -50.17 36.98
C ALA A 124 7.95 -51.04 38.05
N LEU A 125 7.36 -52.14 37.56
CA LEU A 125 7.30 -53.51 38.12
C LEU A 125 7.45 -53.72 39.65
N THR A 126 6.40 -54.34 40.17
CA THR A 126 6.33 -55.30 41.30
C THR A 126 7.63 -55.94 41.81
N ARG A 127 7.82 -55.91 43.13
CA ARG A 127 8.10 -57.09 43.97
C ARG A 127 7.72 -56.84 45.43
#